data_AF-A0A2G6GPL4-F1
#
_entry.id   AF-A0A2G6GPL4-F1
#
_cell.length_a   1.000
_cell.length_b   1.000
_cell.length_c   1.000
_cell.angle_alpha   90.00
_cell.angle_beta   90.00
_cell.angle_gamma   90.00
#
_symmetry.space_group_name_H-M   'P 1'
#
loop_
_entity.id
_entity.type
_entity.pdbx_description
1 polymer ?
#
loop_
_entity_poly.entity_id
_entity_poly.type
_entity_poly.pdbx_seq_one_letter_code
_entity_poly.pdbx_strand_id
1 'polypeptide(L)'
;MNESFLYYIWQFQRFSPVDLQTTDGKPLRIEKIGYRNTDAGPDFFDARIRIADTLWAGNVEIHVCSSDWDKHKHQHDKAYNNTILHVVYTHDKEVFTQEGQLLPCLCLQSRIDDNILHTYQGFLASKQAIACARHLPDIDNFTWYHWLDVLAVERLQSKTKRINQILEQTKNDWNTAFISLVATYLGGKTNSLSFQILSRSLSSNIIAKHHHNLHQLEALLFGQA
;
A
#
# COMPACT_ATOMS: atom_id res chain seq x y z
N MET A 1 0.72 -21.57 12.69
CA MET A 1 0.44 -20.12 12.82
C MET A 1 1.76 -19.38 12.79
N ASN A 2 1.85 -18.20 12.16
CA ASN A 2 3.04 -17.34 12.20
C ASN A 2 2.63 -15.86 12.27
N GLU A 3 3.56 -14.99 12.66
CA GLU A 3 3.32 -13.55 12.80
C GLU A 3 3.00 -12.87 11.47
N SER A 4 3.64 -13.28 10.38
CA SER A 4 3.36 -12.75 9.03
C SER A 4 1.89 -12.86 8.64
N PHE A 5 1.23 -13.97 9.00
CA PHE A 5 -0.21 -14.11 8.82
C PHE A 5 -1.00 -13.20 9.76
N LEU A 6 -0.61 -13.08 11.03
CA LEU A 6 -1.29 -12.19 11.97
C LEU A 6 -1.17 -10.71 11.57
N TYR A 7 -0.04 -10.28 11.01
CA TYR A 7 0.11 -8.96 10.41
C TYR A 7 -0.89 -8.73 9.28
N TYR A 8 -1.08 -9.74 8.41
CA TYR A 8 -2.09 -9.69 7.35
C TYR A 8 -3.51 -9.61 7.94
N ILE A 9 -3.81 -10.43 8.95
CA ILE A 9 -5.10 -10.43 9.63
C ILE A 9 -5.40 -9.07 10.25
N TRP A 10 -4.44 -8.45 10.95
CA TRP A 10 -4.58 -7.13 11.55
C TRP A 10 -4.71 -6.03 10.49
N GLN A 11 -3.78 -5.98 9.54
CA GLN A 11 -3.69 -4.91 8.54
C GLN A 11 -4.95 -4.81 7.67
N PHE A 12 -5.59 -5.94 7.37
CA PHE A 12 -6.82 -5.99 6.57
C PHE A 12 -8.08 -6.27 7.39
N GLN A 13 -7.96 -6.27 8.73
CA GLN A 13 -9.04 -6.55 9.67
C GLN A 13 -9.84 -7.82 9.31
N ARG A 14 -9.13 -8.90 9.00
CA ARG A 14 -9.69 -10.21 8.57
C ARG A 14 -10.05 -11.10 9.78
N PHE A 15 -10.77 -10.53 10.73
CA PHE A 15 -11.28 -11.22 11.93
C PHE A 15 -12.64 -10.62 12.31
N SER A 16 -13.42 -11.32 13.12
CA SER A 16 -14.73 -10.82 13.56
C SER A 16 -14.59 -9.55 14.39
N PRO A 17 -15.12 -8.40 13.93
CA PRO A 17 -15.04 -7.12 14.65
C PRO A 17 -16.14 -6.97 15.72
N VAL A 18 -17.02 -7.97 15.85
CA VAL A 18 -18.16 -7.93 16.78
C VAL A 18 -17.66 -8.13 18.21
N ASP A 19 -18.10 -7.25 19.12
CA ASP A 19 -17.81 -7.30 20.55
C ASP A 19 -16.32 -7.55 20.84
N LEU A 20 -15.44 -6.77 20.19
CA LEU A 20 -14.03 -6.81 20.50
C LEU A 20 -13.83 -6.40 21.96
N GLN A 21 -13.05 -7.22 22.67
CA GLN A 21 -12.72 -7.01 24.06
C GLN A 21 -11.25 -7.39 24.26
N THR A 22 -10.61 -6.76 25.22
CA THR A 22 -9.33 -7.19 25.73
C THR A 22 -9.47 -8.50 26.53
N THR A 23 -8.37 -9.18 26.81
CA THR A 23 -8.36 -10.44 27.57
C THR A 23 -8.83 -10.28 29.02
N ASP A 24 -8.83 -9.06 29.56
CA ASP A 24 -9.42 -8.68 30.85
C ASP A 24 -10.89 -8.18 30.73
N GLY A 25 -11.52 -8.31 29.56
CA GLY A 25 -12.95 -8.07 29.35
C GLY A 25 -13.35 -6.61 29.07
N LYS A 26 -12.40 -5.70 28.86
CA LYS A 26 -12.73 -4.30 28.54
C LYS A 26 -13.15 -4.18 27.07
N PRO A 27 -14.24 -3.46 26.76
CA PRO A 27 -14.64 -3.20 25.37
C PRO A 27 -13.51 -2.53 24.59
N LEU A 28 -13.27 -2.99 23.36
CA LEU A 28 -12.23 -2.52 22.48
C LEU A 28 -12.82 -2.08 21.14
N ARG A 29 -12.39 -0.93 20.63
CA ARG A 29 -12.73 -0.46 19.29
C ARG A 29 -11.50 0.07 18.58
N ILE A 30 -11.28 -0.40 17.35
CA ILE A 30 -10.15 0.02 16.51
C ILE A 30 -10.62 1.22 15.69
N GLU A 31 -10.14 2.42 16.03
CA GLU A 31 -10.42 3.64 15.26
C GLU A 31 -9.39 3.83 14.13
N LYS A 32 -8.15 3.39 14.36
CA LYS A 32 -7.07 3.35 13.37
C LYS A 32 -6.13 2.18 13.67
N ILE A 33 -5.91 1.30 12.69
CA ILE A 33 -5.03 0.12 12.82
C ILE A 33 -3.53 0.45 12.95
N GLY A 34 -3.13 1.65 12.54
CA GLY A 34 -1.73 2.07 12.45
C GLY A 34 -1.09 1.79 11.09
N TYR A 35 0.20 2.09 10.98
CA TYR A 35 1.02 1.82 9.80
C TYR A 35 2.01 0.72 10.10
N ARG A 36 2.07 -0.29 9.23
CA ARG A 36 3.00 -1.41 9.39
C ARG A 36 4.44 -0.92 9.36
N ASN A 37 5.18 -1.27 10.40
CA ASN A 37 6.61 -1.11 10.48
C ASN A 37 7.31 -2.33 9.87
N THR A 38 8.40 -2.12 9.14
CA THR A 38 9.26 -3.19 8.62
C THR A 38 10.69 -3.11 9.17
N ASP A 39 10.95 -2.10 10.01
CA ASP A 39 12.23 -1.87 10.67
C ASP A 39 12.14 -2.30 12.14
N ALA A 40 13.18 -2.00 12.93
CA ALA A 40 13.19 -2.31 14.36
C ALA A 40 12.09 -1.55 15.14
N GLY A 41 11.66 -2.15 16.25
CA GLY A 41 10.61 -1.61 17.12
C GLY A 41 9.25 -2.25 16.86
N PRO A 42 8.16 -1.66 17.38
CA PRO A 42 6.84 -2.27 17.31
C PRO A 42 6.33 -2.51 15.89
N ASP A 43 5.48 -3.53 15.73
CA ASP A 43 4.97 -3.96 14.41
C ASP A 43 4.12 -2.92 13.68
N PHE A 44 3.35 -2.10 14.41
CA PHE A 44 2.52 -1.04 13.83
C PHE A 44 2.62 0.25 14.63
N PHE A 45 2.86 1.37 13.93
CA PHE A 45 2.95 2.71 14.51
C PHE A 45 1.65 3.51 14.34
N ASP A 46 1.41 4.47 15.26
CA ASP A 46 0.34 5.48 15.16
C ASP A 46 -1.07 4.86 14.98
N ALA A 47 -1.32 3.80 15.73
CA ALA A 47 -2.64 3.23 15.92
C ALA A 47 -3.45 4.08 16.90
N ARG A 48 -4.78 4.03 16.75
CA ARG A 48 -5.74 4.64 17.67
C ARG A 48 -6.77 3.62 18.09
N ILE A 49 -6.70 3.20 19.35
CA ILE A 49 -7.53 2.13 19.90
C ILE A 49 -8.28 2.68 21.10
N ARG A 50 -9.60 2.53 21.09
CA ARG A 50 -10.44 2.85 22.23
C ARG A 50 -10.60 1.60 23.08
N ILE A 51 -10.21 1.69 24.35
CA ILE A 51 -10.30 0.61 25.33
C ILE A 51 -11.10 1.16 26.52
N ALA A 52 -12.27 0.56 26.78
CA ALA A 52 -13.32 1.14 27.60
C ALA A 52 -13.63 2.59 27.15
N ASP A 53 -13.52 3.57 28.04
CA ASP A 53 -13.83 4.97 27.77
C ASP A 53 -12.63 5.79 27.25
N THR A 54 -11.44 5.19 27.22
CA THR A 54 -10.19 5.90 26.88
C THR A 54 -9.77 5.62 25.44
N LEU A 55 -9.51 6.68 24.67
CA LEU A 55 -8.87 6.59 23.36
C LEU A 55 -7.35 6.66 23.53
N TRP A 56 -6.67 5.57 23.21
CA TRP A 56 -5.21 5.47 23.22
C TRP A 56 -4.65 5.76 21.84
N ALA A 57 -3.51 6.46 21.78
CA ALA A 57 -2.73 6.66 20.58
C ALA A 57 -1.31 6.16 20.83
N GLY A 58 -0.83 5.25 19.97
CA GLY A 58 0.45 4.59 20.17
C GLY A 58 0.65 3.42 19.22
N ASN A 59 1.39 2.41 19.66
CA ASN A 59 1.85 1.32 18.82
C ASN A 59 1.11 0.02 19.12
N VAL A 60 1.08 -0.88 18.14
CA VAL A 60 0.54 -2.24 18.31
C VAL A 60 1.66 -3.22 18.05
N GLU A 61 1.78 -4.20 18.94
CA GLU A 61 2.69 -5.34 18.80
C GLU A 61 1.88 -6.60 18.56
N ILE A 62 2.40 -7.52 17.75
CA ILE A 62 1.70 -8.74 17.35
C ILE A 62 2.59 -9.97 17.51
N HIS A 63 2.13 -10.93 18.32
CA HIS A 63 2.83 -12.21 18.51
C HIS A 63 1.91 -13.42 18.32
N VAL A 64 2.48 -14.61 18.16
CA VAL A 64 1.67 -15.84 18.17
C VAL A 64 1.15 -16.10 19.58
N CYS A 65 2.03 -16.07 20.58
CA CYS A 65 1.67 -16.20 21.98
C CYS A 65 1.97 -14.91 22.74
N SER A 66 1.17 -14.58 23.76
CA SER A 66 1.51 -13.44 24.64
C SER A 66 2.89 -13.59 25.29
N SER A 67 3.30 -14.81 25.67
CA SER A 67 4.62 -15.08 26.25
C SER A 67 5.80 -14.76 25.34
N ASP A 68 5.59 -14.59 24.03
CA ASP A 68 6.64 -14.20 23.09
C ASP A 68 7.16 -12.78 23.36
N TRP A 69 6.35 -11.92 24.00
CA TRP A 69 6.77 -10.62 24.50
C TRP A 69 8.03 -10.71 25.37
N ASP A 70 8.03 -11.68 26.30
CA ASP A 70 9.15 -11.89 27.22
C ASP A 70 10.33 -12.58 26.54
N LYS A 71 10.05 -13.50 25.60
CA LYS A 71 11.07 -14.21 24.82
C LYS A 71 11.87 -13.24 23.97
N HIS A 72 11.20 -12.24 23.41
CA HIS A 72 11.81 -11.17 22.61
C HIS A 72 12.40 -10.04 23.46
N LYS A 73 12.27 -10.12 24.79
CA LYS A 73 12.84 -9.18 25.78
C LYS A 73 12.23 -7.76 25.71
N HIS A 74 11.01 -7.62 25.20
CA HIS A 74 10.33 -6.32 25.09
C HIS A 74 9.99 -5.71 26.45
N GLN A 75 9.80 -6.54 27.48
CA GLN A 75 9.67 -6.12 28.89
C GLN A 75 10.92 -5.41 29.44
N HIS A 76 12.02 -5.37 28.70
CA HIS A 76 13.24 -4.65 29.07
C HIS A 76 13.60 -3.53 28.07
N ASP A 77 12.77 -3.31 27.05
CA ASP A 77 13.07 -2.38 25.96
C ASP A 77 12.11 -1.17 25.97
N LYS A 78 12.69 0.01 26.12
CA LYS A 78 11.98 1.29 26.15
C LYS A 78 11.27 1.61 24.83
N ALA A 79 11.72 1.06 23.71
CA ALA A 79 11.07 1.26 22.41
C ALA A 79 9.61 0.76 22.41
N TYR A 80 9.27 -0.15 23.32
CA TYR A 80 7.96 -0.78 23.41
C TYR A 80 7.06 -0.16 24.49
N ASN A 81 7.51 0.85 25.24
CA ASN A 81 6.68 1.49 26.28
C ASN A 81 5.47 2.23 25.70
N ASN A 82 5.53 2.66 24.43
CA ASN A 82 4.40 3.27 23.74
C ASN A 82 3.48 2.25 23.05
N THR A 83 3.61 0.95 23.36
CA THR A 83 2.70 -0.08 22.88
C THR A 83 1.40 0.01 23.67
N ILE A 84 0.29 0.24 22.96
CA ILE A 84 -1.04 0.44 23.57
C ILE A 84 -1.93 -0.80 23.48
N LEU A 85 -1.55 -1.76 22.64
CA LEU A 85 -2.26 -3.02 22.46
C LEU A 85 -1.29 -4.12 22.03
N HIS A 86 -1.36 -5.27 22.67
CA HIS A 86 -0.71 -6.50 22.23
C HIS A 86 -1.74 -7.41 21.57
N VAL A 87 -1.62 -7.63 20.27
CA VAL A 87 -2.51 -8.53 19.54
C VAL A 87 -1.84 -9.89 19.47
N VAL A 88 -2.54 -10.93 19.89
CA VAL A 88 -1.99 -12.29 19.89
C VAL A 88 -2.93 -13.28 19.23
N TYR A 89 -2.37 -14.36 18.71
CA TYR A 89 -3.22 -15.50 18.39
C TYR A 89 -3.70 -16.15 19.69
N THR A 90 -2.79 -16.56 20.56
CA THR A 90 -3.07 -17.23 21.85
C THR A 90 -2.64 -16.35 23.02
N HIS A 91 -3.53 -16.14 23.99
CA HIS A 91 -3.20 -15.50 25.26
C HIS A 91 -2.89 -16.56 26.33
N ASP A 92 -1.61 -16.74 26.64
CA ASP A 92 -1.07 -17.72 27.60
C ASP A 92 -0.57 -17.08 28.91
N LYS A 93 -0.33 -15.77 28.95
CA LYS A 93 0.03 -15.04 30.17
C LYS A 93 -0.16 -13.53 30.03
N GLU A 94 -0.28 -12.86 31.16
CA GLU A 94 -0.17 -11.40 31.24
C GLU A 94 1.28 -10.95 31.00
N VAL A 95 1.43 -9.83 30.31
CA VAL A 95 2.73 -9.24 29.97
C VAL A 95 2.76 -7.76 30.33
N PHE A 96 3.96 -7.29 30.64
CA PHE A 96 4.18 -5.94 31.18
C PHE A 96 5.22 -5.21 30.34
N THR A 97 5.04 -3.90 30.16
CA THR A 97 6.06 -3.04 29.57
C THR A 97 7.25 -2.92 30.52
N GLN A 98 8.35 -2.32 30.05
CA GLN A 98 9.51 -2.05 30.91
C GLN A 98 9.15 -1.17 32.12
N GLU A 99 8.14 -0.31 31.99
CA GLU A 99 7.63 0.54 33.07
C GLU A 99 6.74 -0.22 34.08
N GLY A 100 6.52 -1.53 33.88
CA GLY A 100 5.69 -2.35 34.75
C GLY A 100 4.18 -2.17 34.52
N GLN A 101 3.78 -1.52 33.43
CA GLN A 101 2.38 -1.38 33.05
C GLN A 101 1.88 -2.68 32.42
N LEU A 102 0.73 -3.19 32.88
CA LEU A 102 0.03 -4.28 32.23
C LEU A 102 -0.38 -3.86 30.82
N LEU A 103 0.05 -4.60 29.81
CA LEU A 103 -0.23 -4.30 28.43
C LEU A 103 -1.61 -4.88 28.04
N PRO A 104 -2.58 -4.06 27.61
CA PRO A 104 -3.87 -4.57 27.15
C PRO A 104 -3.67 -5.53 25.97
N CYS A 105 -4.34 -6.68 26.01
CA CYS A 105 -4.14 -7.73 25.01
C CYS A 105 -5.45 -8.06 24.29
N LEU A 106 -5.39 -8.23 22.97
CA LEU A 106 -6.48 -8.74 22.14
C LEU A 106 -6.11 -10.14 21.62
N CYS A 107 -6.92 -11.15 21.96
CA CYS A 107 -6.75 -12.53 21.49
C CYS A 107 -7.60 -12.79 20.23
N LEU A 108 -6.97 -13.29 19.17
CA LEU A 108 -7.60 -13.53 17.87
C LEU A 108 -7.98 -15.00 17.60
N GLN A 109 -7.56 -15.97 18.43
CA GLN A 109 -7.76 -17.40 18.16
C GLN A 109 -9.19 -17.79 17.79
N SER A 110 -10.19 -17.24 18.47
CA SER A 110 -11.61 -17.53 18.24
C SER A 110 -12.29 -16.57 17.26
N ARG A 111 -11.53 -15.68 16.62
CA ARG A 111 -12.06 -14.58 15.79
C ARG A 111 -11.66 -14.67 14.32
N ILE A 112 -10.79 -15.61 13.96
CA ILE A 112 -10.32 -15.83 12.59
C ILE A 112 -11.06 -17.05 12.02
N ASP A 113 -11.65 -16.91 10.85
CA ASP A 113 -12.22 -18.05 10.11
C ASP A 113 -11.09 -18.90 9.52
N ASP A 114 -11.10 -20.20 9.78
CA ASP A 114 -10.11 -21.17 9.31
C ASP A 114 -9.95 -21.15 7.78
N ASN A 115 -11.01 -20.83 7.02
CA ASN A 115 -10.95 -20.69 5.57
C ASN A 115 -9.99 -19.58 5.13
N ILE A 116 -9.81 -18.53 5.93
CA ILE A 116 -8.89 -17.43 5.64
C ILE A 116 -7.45 -17.95 5.72
N LEU A 117 -7.13 -18.75 6.75
CA LEU A 117 -5.81 -19.34 6.89
C LEU A 117 -5.51 -20.31 5.74
N HIS A 118 -6.45 -21.18 5.40
CA HIS A 118 -6.31 -22.11 4.28
C HIS A 118 -6.11 -21.38 2.94
N THR A 119 -6.87 -20.32 2.70
CA THR A 119 -6.76 -19.51 1.48
C THR A 119 -5.41 -18.80 1.41
N TYR A 120 -4.97 -18.19 2.51
CA TYR A 120 -3.67 -17.50 2.60
C TYR A 120 -2.51 -18.47 2.33
N GLN A 121 -2.52 -19.64 2.98
CA GLN A 121 -1.51 -20.68 2.75
C GLN A 121 -1.54 -21.18 1.30
N GLY A 122 -2.73 -21.33 0.72
CA GLY A 122 -2.90 -21.70 -0.68
C GLY A 122 -2.29 -20.68 -1.65
N PHE A 123 -2.42 -19.38 -1.37
CA PHE A 123 -1.80 -18.33 -2.18
C PHE A 123 -0.27 -18.31 -2.04
N LEU A 124 0.27 -18.45 -0.83
CA LEU A 124 1.72 -18.50 -0.62
C LEU A 124 2.36 -19.74 -1.26
N ALA A 125 1.66 -20.86 -1.28
CA ALA A 125 2.15 -22.11 -1.88
C ALA A 125 1.95 -22.17 -3.41
N SER A 126 1.21 -21.22 -4.00
CA SER A 126 0.89 -21.25 -5.43
C SER A 126 2.13 -21.03 -6.29
N LYS A 127 2.33 -21.91 -7.27
CA LYS A 127 3.40 -21.78 -8.28
C LYS A 127 2.94 -21.05 -9.54
N GLN A 128 1.68 -20.60 -9.58
CA GLN A 128 1.14 -19.86 -10.72
C GLN A 128 1.71 -18.44 -10.74
N ALA A 129 1.82 -17.85 -11.93
CA ALA A 129 2.24 -16.44 -12.07
C ALA A 129 1.29 -15.48 -11.34
N ILE A 130 0.00 -15.84 -11.24
CA ILE A 130 -1.02 -15.10 -10.49
C ILE A 130 -1.66 -16.10 -9.52
N ALA A 131 -1.46 -15.90 -8.22
CA ALA A 131 -1.87 -16.85 -7.18
C ALA A 131 -3.38 -17.15 -7.17
N CYS A 132 -4.20 -16.17 -7.55
CA CYS A 132 -5.66 -16.29 -7.61
C CYS A 132 -6.20 -16.73 -8.99
N ALA A 133 -5.36 -17.03 -9.99
CA ALA A 133 -5.84 -17.29 -11.35
C ALA A 133 -6.83 -18.46 -11.46
N ARG A 134 -6.73 -19.45 -10.57
CA ARG A 134 -7.69 -20.56 -10.49
C ARG A 134 -9.15 -20.13 -10.24
N HIS A 135 -9.37 -18.93 -9.70
CA HIS A 135 -10.69 -18.38 -9.40
C HIS A 135 -11.27 -17.56 -10.57
N LEU A 136 -10.49 -17.32 -11.63
CA LEU A 136 -10.98 -16.58 -12.79
C LEU A 136 -12.19 -17.25 -13.48
N PRO A 137 -12.24 -18.59 -13.62
CA PRO A 137 -13.42 -19.26 -14.19
C PRO A 137 -14.69 -19.15 -13.33
N ASP A 138 -14.57 -18.78 -12.04
CA ASP A 138 -15.71 -18.62 -11.14
C ASP A 138 -16.47 -17.31 -11.41
N ILE A 139 -15.89 -16.39 -12.18
CA ILE A 139 -16.48 -15.10 -12.55
C ILE A 139 -17.32 -15.29 -13.81
N ASP A 140 -18.59 -14.90 -13.76
CA ASP A 140 -19.47 -14.99 -14.92
C ASP A 140 -19.05 -14.01 -16.04
N ASN A 141 -19.39 -14.37 -17.28
CA ASN A 141 -19.01 -13.59 -18.45
C ASN A 141 -19.57 -12.16 -18.44
N PHE A 142 -20.77 -11.95 -17.88
CA PHE A 142 -21.37 -10.61 -17.84
C PHE A 142 -20.55 -9.69 -16.93
N THR A 143 -20.20 -10.16 -15.73
CA THR A 143 -19.32 -9.43 -14.81
C THR A 143 -17.97 -9.15 -15.45
N TRP A 144 -17.37 -10.15 -16.12
CA TRP A 144 -16.07 -10.01 -16.76
C TRP A 144 -16.06 -8.94 -17.87
N TYR A 145 -17.02 -8.99 -18.79
CA TYR A 145 -17.09 -8.02 -19.90
C TYR A 145 -17.46 -6.62 -19.41
N HIS A 146 -18.41 -6.51 -18.48
CA HIS A 146 -18.77 -5.23 -17.89
C HIS A 146 -17.56 -4.57 -17.20
N TRP A 147 -16.77 -5.34 -16.44
CA TRP A 147 -15.56 -4.83 -15.80
C TRP A 147 -14.51 -4.37 -16.82
N LEU A 148 -14.33 -5.09 -17.92
CA LEU A 148 -13.42 -4.68 -19.01
C LEU A 148 -13.85 -3.37 -19.67
N ASP A 149 -15.16 -3.18 -19.89
CA ASP A 149 -15.69 -1.93 -20.45
C ASP A 149 -15.43 -0.74 -19.52
N VAL A 150 -15.68 -0.91 -18.22
CA VAL A 150 -15.38 0.09 -17.19
C VAL A 150 -13.89 0.44 -17.20
N LEU A 151 -13.01 -0.56 -17.19
CA LEU A 151 -11.56 -0.34 -17.24
C LEU A 151 -11.09 0.36 -18.52
N ALA A 152 -11.72 0.06 -19.66
CA ALA A 152 -11.42 0.74 -20.92
C ALA A 152 -11.75 2.23 -20.85
N VAL A 153 -12.91 2.58 -20.28
CA VAL A 153 -13.33 3.97 -20.05
C VAL A 153 -12.42 4.68 -19.06
N GLU A 154 -12.11 4.06 -17.90
CA GLU A 154 -11.19 4.64 -16.91
C GLU A 154 -9.80 4.89 -17.51
N ARG A 155 -9.29 3.95 -18.31
CA ARG A 155 -8.02 4.09 -19.01
C ARG A 155 -8.06 5.24 -20.01
N LEU A 156 -9.17 5.40 -20.75
CA LEU A 156 -9.36 6.52 -21.68
C LEU A 156 -9.38 7.85 -20.92
N GLN A 157 -10.14 7.95 -19.83
CA GLN A 157 -10.21 9.14 -18.98
C GLN A 157 -8.83 9.52 -18.43
N SER A 158 -8.07 8.55 -17.92
CA SER A 158 -6.71 8.76 -17.43
C SER A 158 -5.77 9.29 -18.52
N LYS A 159 -5.84 8.74 -19.74
CA LYS A 159 -5.08 9.23 -20.88
C LYS A 159 -5.48 10.64 -21.30
N THR A 160 -6.78 10.92 -21.39
CA THR A 160 -7.29 12.25 -21.76
C THR A 160 -6.93 13.29 -20.72
N LYS A 161 -6.99 12.96 -19.42
CA LYS A 161 -6.55 13.86 -18.34
C LYS A 161 -5.10 14.29 -18.51
N ARG A 162 -4.21 13.35 -18.86
CA ARG A 162 -2.81 13.66 -19.17
C ARG A 162 -2.67 14.60 -20.37
N ILE A 163 -3.45 14.40 -21.43
CA ILE A 163 -3.44 15.27 -22.61
C ILE A 163 -3.89 16.68 -22.23
N ASN A 164 -4.99 16.81 -21.49
CA ASN A 164 -5.52 18.09 -21.04
C ASN A 164 -4.49 18.86 -20.19
N GLN A 165 -3.78 18.17 -19.28
CA GLN A 165 -2.71 18.79 -18.49
C GLN A 165 -1.58 19.34 -19.37
N ILE A 166 -1.19 18.61 -20.43
CA ILE A 166 -0.15 19.06 -21.37
C ILE A 166 -0.67 20.24 -22.21
N LEU A 167 -1.93 20.20 -22.62
CA LEU A 167 -2.56 21.26 -23.39
C LEU A 167 -2.65 22.58 -22.58
N GLU A 168 -3.05 22.49 -21.31
CA GLU A 168 -3.05 23.63 -20.38
C GLU A 168 -1.64 24.21 -20.21
N GLN A 169 -0.64 23.35 -20.00
CA GLN A 169 0.78 23.77 -19.87
C GLN A 169 1.34 24.42 -21.13
N THR A 170 0.79 24.08 -22.30
CA THR A 170 1.17 24.66 -23.60
C THR A 170 0.24 25.80 -24.02
N LYS A 171 -0.57 26.34 -23.11
CA LYS A 171 -1.50 27.46 -23.36
C LYS A 171 -2.47 27.18 -24.51
N ASN A 172 -2.95 25.94 -24.61
CA ASN A 172 -3.84 25.45 -25.65
C ASN A 172 -3.25 25.41 -27.08
N ASP A 173 -1.91 25.40 -27.22
CA ASP A 173 -1.26 25.11 -28.49
C ASP A 173 -1.21 23.59 -28.75
N TRP A 174 -2.13 23.12 -29.59
CA TRP A 174 -2.23 21.71 -29.97
C TRP A 174 -0.97 21.16 -30.66
N ASN A 175 -0.21 21.97 -31.41
CA ASN A 175 0.98 21.49 -32.10
C ASN A 175 2.10 21.20 -31.08
N THR A 176 2.32 22.13 -30.15
CA THR A 176 3.31 21.95 -29.09
C THR A 176 2.90 20.82 -28.14
N ALA A 177 1.60 20.72 -27.79
CA ALA A 177 1.08 19.61 -27.00
C ALA A 177 1.30 18.25 -27.68
N PHE A 178 1.03 18.16 -28.99
CA PHE A 178 1.22 16.95 -29.78
C PHE A 178 2.69 16.52 -29.81
N ILE A 179 3.62 17.43 -30.11
CA ILE A 179 5.06 17.14 -30.11
C ILE A 179 5.53 16.67 -28.73
N SER A 180 5.03 17.32 -27.67
CA SER A 180 5.36 16.92 -26.30
C SER A 180 4.87 15.52 -25.98
N LEU A 181 3.65 15.16 -26.39
CA LEU A 181 3.12 13.81 -26.26
C LEU A 181 3.95 12.78 -27.03
N VAL A 182 4.26 13.04 -28.30
CA VAL A 182 5.07 12.14 -29.14
C VAL A 182 6.45 11.92 -28.52
N ALA A 183 7.15 12.98 -28.13
CA ALA A 183 8.44 12.88 -27.46
C ALA A 183 8.35 12.04 -26.18
N THR A 184 7.31 12.26 -25.37
CA THR A 184 7.08 11.49 -24.15
C THR A 184 6.92 10.00 -24.42
N TYR A 185 6.23 9.61 -25.50
CA TYR A 185 6.09 8.21 -25.89
C TYR A 185 7.39 7.62 -26.46
N LEU A 186 8.19 8.40 -27.20
CA LEU A 186 9.51 7.99 -27.68
C LEU A 186 10.49 7.72 -26.54
N GLY A 187 10.35 8.42 -25.41
CA GLY A 187 11.14 8.17 -24.20
C GLY A 187 10.83 6.83 -23.49
N GLY A 188 9.77 6.12 -23.90
CA GLY A 188 9.39 4.83 -23.31
C GLY A 188 9.14 4.90 -21.80
N LYS A 189 9.31 3.78 -21.09
CA LYS A 189 9.07 3.75 -19.62
C LYS A 189 10.11 4.55 -18.84
N THR A 190 11.36 4.50 -19.27
CA THR A 190 12.52 5.04 -18.52
C THR A 190 12.70 6.54 -18.71
N ASN A 191 12.59 7.02 -19.95
CA ASN A 191 12.96 8.40 -20.31
C ASN A 191 11.75 9.26 -20.71
N SER A 192 10.52 8.80 -20.48
CA SER A 192 9.30 9.55 -20.85
C SER A 192 9.30 10.98 -20.33
N LEU A 193 9.61 11.19 -19.05
CA LEU A 193 9.65 12.52 -18.45
C LEU A 193 10.79 13.37 -19.04
N SER A 194 11.98 12.80 -19.19
CA SER A 194 13.14 13.51 -19.77
C SER A 194 12.86 13.98 -21.19
N PHE A 195 12.27 13.13 -22.03
CA PHE A 195 11.89 13.49 -23.39
C PHE A 195 10.76 14.52 -23.42
N GLN A 196 9.82 14.45 -22.46
CA GLN A 196 8.79 15.46 -22.29
C GLN A 196 9.40 16.83 -21.96
N ILE A 197 10.38 16.88 -21.05
CA ILE A 197 11.09 18.10 -20.69
C ILE A 197 11.89 18.64 -21.88
N LEU A 198 12.63 17.78 -22.59
CA LEU A 198 13.37 18.15 -23.79
C LEU A 198 12.47 18.73 -24.88
N SER A 199 11.28 18.15 -25.10
CA SER A 199 10.32 18.67 -26.08
C SER A 199 9.79 20.07 -25.76
N ARG A 200 9.97 20.53 -24.52
CA ARG A 200 9.52 21.84 -24.03
C ARG A 200 10.66 22.85 -23.93
N SER A 201 11.92 22.41 -23.90
CA SER A 201 13.07 23.30 -23.85
C SER A 201 13.32 24.00 -25.19
N LEU A 202 12.90 23.38 -26.30
CA LEU A 202 12.96 23.96 -27.65
C LEU A 202 11.56 24.17 -28.22
N SER A 203 11.34 25.35 -28.79
CA SER A 203 10.11 25.61 -29.54
C SER A 203 10.04 24.72 -30.78
N SER A 204 8.87 24.15 -31.04
CA SER A 204 8.54 23.38 -32.25
C SER A 204 8.86 24.14 -33.54
N ASN A 205 8.72 25.47 -33.54
CA ASN A 205 9.06 26.33 -34.68
C ASN A 205 10.56 26.34 -34.99
N ILE A 206 11.42 26.25 -33.97
CA ILE A 206 12.87 26.18 -34.14
C ILE A 206 13.23 24.84 -34.78
N ILE A 207 12.67 23.75 -34.27
CA ILE A 207 12.86 22.40 -34.83
C ILE A 207 12.41 22.39 -36.31
N ALA A 208 11.23 22.93 -36.61
CA ALA A 208 10.71 23.01 -37.97
C ALA A 208 11.61 23.86 -38.90
N LYS A 209 12.18 24.97 -38.41
CA LYS A 209 13.08 25.81 -39.20
C LYS A 209 14.37 25.10 -39.61
N HIS A 210 14.88 24.21 -38.75
CA HIS A 210 16.13 23.49 -38.98
C HIS A 210 15.93 22.06 -39.53
N HIS A 211 14.70 21.68 -39.89
CA HIS A 211 14.37 20.30 -40.28
C HIS A 211 15.18 19.72 -41.45
N HIS A 212 15.72 20.57 -42.32
CA HIS A 212 16.55 20.15 -43.47
C HIS A 212 18.02 19.89 -43.10
N ASN A 213 18.47 20.19 -41.89
CA ASN A 213 19.86 20.03 -41.48
C ASN A 213 19.95 19.22 -40.18
N LEU A 214 20.26 17.93 -40.32
CA LEU A 214 20.37 16.99 -39.22
C LEU A 214 21.38 17.46 -38.16
N HIS A 215 22.55 17.95 -38.59
CA HIS A 215 23.61 18.38 -37.67
C HIS A 215 23.15 19.56 -36.79
N GLN A 216 22.38 20.50 -37.35
CA GLN A 216 21.81 21.60 -36.58
C GLN A 216 20.73 21.13 -35.59
N LEU A 217 19.88 20.19 -35.99
CA LEU A 217 18.86 19.62 -35.09
C LEU A 217 19.49 18.86 -33.93
N GLU A 218 20.50 18.03 -34.20
CA GLU A 218 21.25 17.31 -33.18
C GLU A 218 21.92 18.29 -32.22
N ALA A 219 22.63 19.29 -32.73
CA ALA A 219 23.28 20.31 -31.90
C ALA A 219 22.27 21.06 -31.01
N LEU A 220 21.10 21.41 -31.54
CA LEU A 220 20.04 22.06 -30.77
C LEU A 220 19.50 21.13 -29.68
N LEU A 221 19.10 19.90 -30.02
CA LEU A 221 18.50 18.95 -29.07
C LEU A 221 19.49 18.51 -27.99
N PHE A 222 20.72 18.13 -28.37
CA PHE A 222 21.74 17.72 -27.41
C PHE A 222 22.29 18.91 -26.60
N GLY A 223 22.25 20.13 -27.13
CA GLY A 223 22.62 21.33 -26.38
C GLY A 223 21.63 21.72 -25.27
N GLN A 224 20.47 21.07 -25.18
CA GLN A 224 19.50 21.27 -24.09
C GLN A 224 19.58 20.19 -23.00
N ALA A 225 20.36 19.12 -23.21
CA ALA A 225 20.41 17.94 -22.35
C ALA A 225 21.46 18.06 -21.24
#